data_AF-A0A495M043-F1
#
_entry.id   AF-A0A495M043-F1
#
_cell.length_a   1.000
_cell.length_b   1.000
_cell.length_c   1.000
_cell.angle_alpha   90.00
_cell.angle_beta   90.00
_cell.angle_gamma   90.00
#
_symmetry.space_group_name_H-M   'P 1'
#
loop_
_entity.id
_entity.type
_entity.pdbx_description
1 polymer ?
#
loop_
_entity_poly.entity_id
_entity_poly.type
_entity_poly.pdbx_seq_one_letter_code
_entity_poly.pdbx_strand_id
1 'polypeptide(L)' 'PLPSTDYWFKVLYQENGTGKEFKAHFSLKR' A
#
# COMPACT_ATOMS: atom_id res chain seq x y z
N PRO A 1 -19.63 -8.24 13.26
CA PRO A 1 -18.87 -7.03 12.83
C PRO A 1 -17.61 -7.45 12.04
N LEU A 2 -17.67 -7.35 10.71
CA LEU A 2 -16.48 -7.52 9.88
C LEU A 2 -15.51 -6.38 10.24
N PRO A 3 -14.23 -6.66 10.55
CA PRO A 3 -13.27 -5.60 10.83
C PRO A 3 -13.20 -4.69 9.60
N SER A 4 -13.26 -3.37 9.79
CA SER A 4 -12.86 -2.41 8.75
C SER A 4 -11.48 -2.84 8.29
N THR A 5 -11.41 -3.42 7.10
CA THR A 5 -10.22 -4.14 6.68
C THR A 5 -9.27 -3.09 6.14
N ASP A 6 -8.28 -2.72 6.94
CA ASP A 6 -7.16 -1.88 6.51
C ASP A 6 -6.27 -2.69 5.57
N TYR A 7 -6.36 -2.41 4.28
CA TYR A 7 -5.58 -3.07 3.24
C TYR A 7 -4.27 -2.32 3.05
N TRP A 8 -3.16 -3.03 3.23
CA TRP A 8 -1.82 -2.52 2.98
C TRP A 8 -1.33 -3.00 1.62
N PHE A 9 -0.77 -2.10 0.83
CA PHE A 9 -0.09 -2.45 -0.41
C PHE A 9 1.27 -1.78 -0.48
N LYS A 10 2.19 -2.43 -1.19
CA LYS A 10 3.51 -1.90 -1.48
C LYS A 10 3.78 -1.96 -2.97
N VAL A 11 4.29 -0.86 -3.51
CA VAL A 11 4.71 -0.74 -4.90
C VAL A 11 6.23 -0.69 -4.90
N LEU A 12 6.84 -1.66 -5.58
CA LEU A 12 8.28 -1.67 -5.85
C LEU A 12 8.46 -0.97 -7.20
N TYR A 13 9.24 0.10 -7.24
CA TYR A 13 9.48 0.86 -8.47
C TYR A 13 10.93 1.35 -8.54
N GLN A 14 11.46 1.50 -9.75
CA GLN A 14 12.78 2.09 -9.95
C GLN A 14 12.62 3.59 -10.24
N GLU A 15 13.13 4.42 -9.35
CA GLU A 15 13.22 5.86 -9.55
C GLU A 15 14.65 6.21 -9.93
N ASN A 16 14.86 6.67 -11.16
CA ASN A 16 16.17 7.12 -11.64
C ASN A 16 17.29 6.07 -11.48
N GLY A 17 16.97 4.80 -11.75
CA GLY A 17 17.89 3.66 -11.60
C GLY A 17 18.07 3.14 -10.16
N THR A 18 17.45 3.80 -9.19
CA THR A 18 17.47 3.39 -7.77
C THR A 18 16.17 2.67 -7.42
N GLY A 19 16.26 1.44 -6.93
CA GLY A 19 15.10 0.69 -6.44
C GLY A 19 14.51 1.36 -5.20
N LYS A 20 13.22 1.73 -5.26
CA LYS A 20 12.46 2.31 -4.15
C LYS A 20 11.19 1.50 -3.89
N GLU A 21 10.77 1.51 -2.64
CA GLU A 21 9.51 0.89 -2.21
C GLU A 21 8.57 1.96 -1.68
N PHE A 22 7.37 2.05 -2.25
CA PHE A 22 6.28 2.85 -1.74
C PHE A 22 5.32 1.96 -0.97
N LYS A 23 5.06 2.26 0.31
CA LYS A 23 4.07 1.54 1.13
C LYS A 23 2.89 2.47 1.40
N ALA A 24 1.68 2.00 1.12
CA ALA A 24 0.45 2.73 1.40
C ALA A 24 -0.63 1.77 1.92
N HIS A 25 -1.66 2.33 2.55
CA HIS A 25 -2.83 1.57 2.96
C HIS A 25 -4.09 2.34 2.62
N PHE A 26 -5.18 1.59 2.48
CA PHE A 26 -6.52 2.14 2.42
C PHE A 26 -7.44 1.30 3.30
N SER A 27 -8.29 1.97 4.06
CA SER A 27 -9.33 1.32 4.85
C SER A 27 -10.61 1.28 4.01
N LEU A 28 -11.15 0.09 3.77
CA LEU A 28 -12.45 -0.01 3.12
C LEU A 28 -13.53 0.38 4.14
N LYS A 29 -14.10 1.59 3.99
CA LYS A 29 -15.35 1.95 4.66
C LYS A 29 -16.51 1.39 3.85
N ARG A 30 -17.29 0.51 4.48
CA ARG A 30 -18.54 -0.03 3.94
C ARG A 30 -19.68 0.95 4.12
#